data_AF-A0A7W7NTE6-F1
#
_entry.id   AF-A0A7W7NTE6-F1
#
_cell.length_a   1.000
_cell.length_b   1.000
_cell.length_c   1.000
_cell.angle_alpha   90.00
_cell.angle_beta   90.00
_cell.angle_gamma   90.00
#
_symmetry.space_group_name_H-M   'P 1'
#
loop_
_entity.id
_entity.type
_entity.pdbx_description
1 polymer ?
#
loop_
_entity_poly.entity_id
_entity_poly.type
_entity_poly.pdbx_seq_one_letter_code
_entity_poly.pdbx_strand_id
1 'polypeptide(L)'
;MTVEKPWDGALVRKWLERRLAASRLDQAAADRRGYEAQDDYDKAAAEEWACRALSAADFADDQAAFAKRIKELIAQEEYPQTGIYDDAKFERHVRGHLRKIAKMTKANEGFEKTLRYQ
;
A
#
# COMPACT_ATOMS: atom_id res chain seq x y z
N MET A 1 27.65 4.52 15.79
CA MET A 1 26.30 4.92 16.24
C MET A 1 25.56 5.45 15.02
N THR A 2 24.65 4.67 14.44
CA THR A 2 23.77 5.16 13.37
C THR A 2 22.77 6.10 14.00
N VAL A 3 22.79 7.37 13.61
CA VAL A 3 21.76 8.34 14.00
C VAL A 3 20.47 7.88 13.33
N GLU A 4 19.46 7.50 14.11
CA GLU A 4 18.16 7.13 13.58
C GLU A 4 17.52 8.36 12.92
N LYS A 5 17.13 8.21 11.64
CA LYS A 5 16.43 9.26 10.90
C LYS A 5 15.11 9.57 11.62
N PRO A 6 14.75 10.85 11.81
CA PRO A 6 13.45 11.20 12.38
C PRO A 6 12.31 10.75 11.46
N TRP A 7 11.17 10.39 12.06
CA TRP A 7 9.96 10.09 11.31
C TRP A 7 9.44 11.36 10.62
N ASP A 8 9.08 11.24 9.34
CA ASP A 8 8.56 12.35 8.52
C ASP A 8 7.20 11.96 7.96
N GLY A 9 6.13 12.39 8.64
CA GLY A 9 4.77 12.09 8.23
C GLY A 9 4.37 12.72 6.90
N ALA A 10 4.96 13.85 6.52
CA ALA A 10 4.70 14.48 5.23
C ALA A 10 5.28 13.64 4.08
N LEU A 11 6.48 13.08 4.28
CA LEU A 11 7.09 12.15 3.33
C LEU A 11 6.24 10.88 3.16
N VAL A 12 5.74 10.31 4.26
CA VAL A 12 4.90 9.11 4.25
C VAL A 12 3.59 9.36 3.52
N ARG A 13 2.89 10.48 3.78
CA ARG A 13 1.69 10.89 3.04
C ARG A 13 1.96 11.02 1.55
N LYS A 14 3.02 11.75 1.18
CA LYS A 14 3.43 11.92 -0.22
C LYS A 14 3.73 10.59 -0.91
N TRP A 15 4.35 9.66 -0.19
CA TRP A 15 4.62 8.32 -0.70
C TRP A 15 3.32 7.54 -0.95
N LEU A 16 2.38 7.54 0.01
CA LEU A 16 1.08 6.88 -0.11
C LEU A 16 0.27 7.44 -1.28
N GLU A 17 0.19 8.77 -1.41
CA GLU A 17 -0.50 9.44 -2.52
C GLU A 17 0.07 9.02 -3.89
N ARG A 18 1.40 8.96 -4.00
CA ARG A 18 2.06 8.54 -5.24
C ARG A 18 1.83 7.07 -5.56
N ARG A 19 1.84 6.19 -4.55
CA ARG A 19 1.53 4.76 -4.77
C ARG A 19 0.08 4.54 -5.14
N LEU A 20 -0.85 5.27 -4.53
CA LEU A 20 -2.27 5.26 -4.90
C LEU A 20 -2.48 5.71 -6.35
N ALA A 21 -1.81 6.78 -6.78
CA ALA A 21 -1.89 7.23 -8.16
C ALA A 21 -1.27 6.21 -9.14
N ALA A 22 -0.12 5.63 -8.79
CA ALA A 22 0.54 4.63 -9.62
C ALA A 22 -0.30 3.36 -9.75
N SER A 23 -0.88 2.86 -8.66
CA SER A 23 -1.65 1.62 -8.67
C SER A 23 -2.94 1.72 -9.50
N ARG A 24 -3.57 2.91 -9.56
CA ARG A 24 -4.68 3.17 -10.49
C ARG A 24 -4.25 3.13 -11.96
N LEU A 25 -3.05 3.65 -12.26
CA LEU A 25 -2.50 3.58 -13.61
C LEU A 25 -2.13 2.14 -13.99
N ASP A 26 -1.63 1.36 -13.04
CA ASP A 26 -1.31 -0.06 -13.21
C ASP A 26 -2.59 -0.89 -13.46
N GLN A 27 -3.67 -0.66 -12.70
CA GLN A 27 -4.99 -1.24 -12.96
C GLN A 27 -5.47 -0.92 -14.38
N ALA A 28 -5.45 0.35 -14.78
CA ALA A 28 -5.88 0.74 -16.13
C ALA A 28 -5.00 0.14 -17.24
N ALA A 29 -3.70 -0.08 -16.98
CA ALA A 29 -2.80 -0.72 -17.92
C ALA A 29 -3.06 -2.23 -18.04
N ALA A 30 -3.33 -2.91 -16.92
CA ALA A 30 -3.71 -4.32 -16.90
C ALA A 30 -5.06 -4.55 -17.57
N ASP A 31 -6.06 -3.71 -17.30
CA ASP A 31 -7.39 -3.80 -17.91
C ASP A 31 -7.31 -3.72 -19.45
N ARG A 32 -6.49 -2.81 -20.00
CA ARG A 32 -6.22 -2.73 -21.46
C ARG A 32 -5.56 -3.97 -22.06
N ARG A 33 -4.84 -4.76 -21.26
CA ARG A 33 -4.22 -6.03 -21.71
C ARG A 33 -5.19 -7.20 -21.65
N GLY A 34 -6.30 -7.06 -20.93
CA GLY A 34 -7.36 -8.06 -20.85
C GLY A 34 -7.01 -9.26 -19.96
N TYR A 35 -7.58 -10.43 -20.30
CA TYR A 35 -7.62 -11.62 -19.44
C TYR A 35 -6.25 -12.03 -18.86
N GLU A 36 -5.19 -11.99 -19.66
CA GLU A 36 -3.84 -12.40 -19.23
C GLU A 36 -3.25 -11.52 -18.11
N ALA A 37 -3.80 -10.31 -17.90
CA ALA A 37 -3.32 -9.36 -16.92
C ALA A 37 -4.25 -9.19 -15.71
N GLN A 38 -5.25 -10.06 -15.52
CA GLN A 38 -6.17 -9.98 -14.38
C GLN A 38 -5.44 -10.06 -13.02
N ASP A 39 -4.40 -10.89 -12.91
CA ASP A 39 -3.58 -10.99 -11.69
C ASP A 39 -2.78 -9.70 -11.44
N ASP A 40 -2.30 -9.04 -12.51
CA ASP A 40 -1.63 -7.73 -12.41
C ASP A 40 -2.62 -6.65 -11.97
N TYR A 41 -3.87 -6.72 -12.46
CA TYR A 41 -4.95 -5.84 -12.02
C TYR A 41 -5.24 -6.02 -10.53
N ASP A 42 -5.47 -7.24 -10.06
CA ASP A 42 -5.81 -7.51 -8.65
C ASP A 42 -4.66 -7.11 -7.70
N LYS A 43 -3.40 -7.31 -8.10
CA LYS A 43 -2.24 -6.78 -7.37
C LYS A 43 -2.27 -5.27 -7.25
N ALA A 44 -2.54 -4.57 -8.35
CA ALA A 44 -2.59 -3.12 -8.36
C ALA A 44 -3.81 -2.58 -7.57
N ALA A 45 -4.96 -3.24 -7.66
CA ALA A 45 -6.13 -2.94 -6.84
C ALA A 45 -5.84 -3.13 -5.35
N ALA A 46 -5.12 -4.20 -4.98
CA ALA A 46 -4.74 -4.48 -3.60
C ALA A 46 -3.78 -3.42 -3.04
N GLU A 47 -2.83 -2.94 -3.85
CA GLU A 47 -1.96 -1.83 -3.46
C GLU A 47 -2.74 -0.53 -3.27
N GLU A 48 -3.68 -0.23 -4.18
CA GLU A 48 -4.56 0.93 -4.03
C GLU A 48 -5.34 0.85 -2.73
N TRP A 49 -5.95 -0.30 -2.44
CA TRP A 49 -6.73 -0.53 -1.23
C TRP A 49 -5.87 -0.26 0.01
N ALA A 50 -4.67 -0.84 0.08
CA ALA A 50 -3.76 -0.68 1.21
C ALA A 50 -3.33 0.78 1.41
N CYS A 51 -2.96 1.47 0.33
CA CYS A 51 -2.55 2.87 0.39
C CYS A 51 -3.73 3.78 0.79
N ARG A 52 -4.92 3.54 0.26
CA ARG A 52 -6.14 4.30 0.58
C ARG A 52 -6.52 4.12 2.05
N ALA A 53 -6.51 2.89 2.56
CA ALA A 53 -6.83 2.57 3.96
C ALA A 53 -5.88 3.22 4.97
N LEU A 54 -4.63 3.46 4.57
CA LEU A 54 -3.60 4.13 5.36
C LEU A 54 -3.58 5.66 5.17
N SER A 55 -4.17 6.17 4.09
CA SER A 55 -4.26 7.61 3.80
C SER A 55 -5.46 8.29 4.46
N ALA A 56 -6.44 7.53 4.96
CA ALA A 56 -7.72 8.04 5.44
C ALA A 56 -7.68 8.71 6.83
N ALA A 57 -6.51 8.94 7.43
CA ALA A 57 -6.40 9.44 8.80
C ALA A 57 -5.03 10.06 9.15
N ASP A 58 -4.99 10.80 10.25
CA ASP A 58 -3.82 11.55 10.75
C ASP A 58 -2.72 10.69 11.39
N PHE A 59 -2.77 9.36 11.25
CA PHE A 59 -1.79 8.46 11.85
C PHE A 59 -0.38 8.63 11.26
N ALA A 60 -0.25 9.25 10.09
CA ALA A 60 1.02 9.39 9.40
C ALA A 60 2.02 10.28 10.14
N ASP A 61 1.60 11.14 11.08
CA ASP A 61 2.52 12.02 11.82
C ASP A 61 3.24 11.30 12.98
N ASP A 62 2.77 10.12 13.38
CA ASP A 62 3.37 9.32 14.45
C ASP A 62 3.65 7.88 13.99
N GLN A 63 4.92 7.48 14.04
CA GLN A 63 5.36 6.17 13.56
C GLN A 63 4.68 5.00 14.31
N ALA A 64 4.42 5.15 15.61
CA ALA A 64 3.82 4.10 16.42
C ALA A 64 2.32 3.96 16.13
N ALA A 65 1.62 5.08 15.96
CA ALA A 65 0.22 5.13 15.53
C ALA A 65 0.06 4.53 14.14
N PHE A 66 0.95 4.88 13.20
CA PHE A 66 0.96 4.31 11.85
C PHE A 66 1.21 2.79 11.89
N ALA A 67 2.19 2.33 12.67
CA ALA A 67 2.47 0.90 12.85
C ALA A 67 1.28 0.14 13.47
N LYS A 68 0.62 0.74 14.47
CA LYS A 68 -0.60 0.18 15.09
C LYS A 68 -1.72 0.03 14.05
N ARG A 69 -1.96 1.07 13.24
CA ARG A 69 -2.99 1.01 12.19
C ARG A 69 -2.72 -0.11 11.19
N ILE A 70 -1.47 -0.27 10.75
CA ILE A 70 -1.12 -1.37 9.82
C ILE A 70 -1.39 -2.73 10.47
N LYS A 71 -1.09 -2.90 11.76
CA LYS A 71 -1.37 -4.15 12.49
C LYS A 71 -2.87 -4.45 12.54
N GLU A 72 -3.69 -3.45 12.81
CA GLU A 72 -5.16 -3.58 12.81
C GLU A 72 -5.68 -4.02 11.43
N LEU A 73 -5.19 -3.39 10.35
CA LEU A 73 -5.57 -3.76 8.98
C LEU A 73 -5.13 -5.19 8.61
N ILE A 74 -3.94 -5.63 9.04
CA ILE A 74 -3.48 -7.02 8.80
C ILE A 74 -4.37 -8.04 9.53
N ALA A 75 -4.90 -7.67 10.69
CA ALA A 75 -5.75 -8.54 11.50
C ALA A 75 -7.21 -8.60 11.00
N GLN A 76 -7.59 -7.82 9.99
CA GLN A 76 -8.92 -7.89 9.40
C GLN A 76 -9.14 -9.25 8.70
N GLU A 77 -10.36 -9.76 8.84
CA GLU A 77 -10.77 -11.03 8.24
C GLU A 77 -10.95 -10.88 6.73
N GLU A 78 -11.57 -9.79 6.29
CA GLU A 78 -11.91 -9.54 4.89
C GLU A 78 -11.48 -8.13 4.45
N TYR A 79 -11.28 -7.97 3.14
CA TYR A 79 -10.96 -6.69 2.51
C TYR A 79 -11.97 -6.35 1.41
N PRO A 80 -13.13 -5.75 1.75
CA PRO A 80 -14.17 -5.48 0.77
C PRO A 80 -13.68 -4.57 -0.35
N GLN A 81 -13.78 -5.05 -1.59
CA GLN A 81 -13.45 -4.29 -2.80
C GLN A 81 -14.27 -4.84 -3.97
N THR A 82 -14.85 -3.96 -4.78
CA THR A 82 -15.57 -4.35 -6.00
C THR A 82 -14.68 -4.24 -7.23
N GLY A 83 -15.05 -4.96 -8.29
CA GLY A 83 -14.37 -4.88 -9.58
C GLY A 83 -12.99 -5.56 -9.61
N ILE A 84 -12.77 -6.54 -8.74
CA ILE A 84 -11.60 -7.44 -8.73
C ILE A 84 -11.97 -8.77 -9.40
N TYR A 85 -10.96 -9.54 -9.84
CA TYR A 85 -11.17 -10.79 -10.57
C TYR A 85 -11.12 -12.04 -9.68
N ASP A 86 -10.27 -12.07 -8.65
CA ASP A 86 -10.11 -13.18 -7.72
C ASP A 86 -9.98 -12.67 -6.27
N ASP A 87 -11.04 -12.86 -5.47
CA ASP A 87 -11.10 -12.39 -4.08
C ASP A 87 -9.96 -12.95 -3.21
N ALA A 88 -9.70 -14.25 -3.30
CA ALA A 88 -8.71 -14.91 -2.46
C ALA A 88 -7.28 -14.41 -2.76
N LYS A 89 -6.97 -14.21 -4.05
CA LYS A 89 -5.70 -13.62 -4.45
C LYS A 89 -5.60 -12.16 -4.06
N PHE A 90 -6.65 -11.37 -4.31
CA PHE A 90 -6.70 -9.97 -3.91
C PHE A 90 -6.39 -9.80 -2.42
N GLU A 91 -7.06 -10.56 -1.55
CA GLU A 91 -6.81 -10.49 -0.11
C GLU A 91 -5.37 -10.87 0.27
N ARG A 92 -4.81 -11.89 -0.38
CA ARG A 92 -3.40 -12.28 -0.19
C ARG A 92 -2.47 -11.14 -0.59
N HIS A 93 -2.77 -10.43 -1.69
CA HIS A 93 -2.02 -9.28 -2.13
C HIS A 93 -2.14 -8.11 -1.15
N VAL A 94 -3.33 -7.80 -0.64
CA VAL A 94 -3.55 -6.75 0.37
C VAL A 94 -2.68 -7.01 1.60
N ARG A 95 -2.73 -8.22 2.16
CA ARG A 95 -1.89 -8.62 3.31
C ARG A 95 -0.40 -8.51 2.98
N GLY A 96 -0.01 -8.84 1.76
CA GLY A 96 1.36 -8.66 1.25
C GLY A 96 1.82 -7.20 1.27
N HIS A 97 1.00 -6.29 0.72
CA HIS A 97 1.27 -4.85 0.71
C HIS A 97 1.34 -4.27 2.13
N LEU A 98 0.37 -4.61 2.99
CA LEU A 98 0.37 -4.15 4.39
C LEU A 98 1.63 -4.60 5.14
N ARG A 99 2.05 -5.87 4.97
CA ARG A 99 3.29 -6.38 5.58
C ARG A 99 4.54 -5.70 5.03
N LYS A 100 4.56 -5.37 3.74
CA LYS A 100 5.66 -4.59 3.14
C LYS A 100 5.75 -3.20 3.76
N ILE A 101 4.62 -2.51 3.88
CA ILE A 101 4.56 -1.19 4.52
C ILE A 101 4.95 -1.29 5.99
N ALA A 102 4.50 -2.32 6.73
CA ALA A 102 4.91 -2.55 8.11
C ALA A 102 6.44 -2.65 8.28
N LYS A 103 7.12 -3.34 7.34
CA LYS A 103 8.59 -3.44 7.33
C LYS A 103 9.24 -2.07 7.07
N MET A 104 8.72 -1.31 6.11
CA MET A 104 9.18 0.05 5.81
C MET A 104 9.00 0.99 7.03
N THR A 105 7.83 0.94 7.67
CA THR A 105 7.52 1.69 8.89
C THR A 105 8.48 1.29 10.01
N LYS A 106 8.74 0.00 10.23
CA LYS A 106 9.66 -0.45 11.28
C LYS A 106 11.10 0.03 11.03
N ALA A 107 11.55 0.03 9.79
CA ALA A 107 12.90 0.48 9.42
C ALA A 107 13.03 2.01 9.28
N ASN A 108 11.90 2.73 9.18
CA ASN A 108 11.84 4.13 8.74
C ASN A 108 12.59 4.38 7.39
N GLU A 109 12.44 3.44 6.47
CA GLU A 109 13.14 3.42 5.17
C GLU A 109 12.18 3.08 4.02
N GLY A 110 12.50 3.60 2.82
CA GLY A 110 11.78 3.31 1.58
C GLY A 110 10.68 4.31 1.23
N PHE A 111 10.23 5.15 2.17
CA PHE A 111 9.25 6.22 1.90
C PHE A 111 9.84 7.33 1.02
N GLU A 112 11.16 7.46 0.96
CA GLU A 112 11.86 8.35 0.01
C GLU A 112 11.78 7.86 -1.44
N LYS A 113 11.55 6.56 -1.66
CA LYS A 113 11.43 5.95 -2.99
C LYS A 113 10.06 6.24 -3.58
N THR A 114 9.92 7.44 -4.10
CA THR A 114 8.68 7.99 -4.63
C THR A 114 8.61 7.99 -6.16
N LEU A 115 9.61 7.39 -6.83
CA LEU A 115 9.61 7.17 -8.27
C LEU A 115 8.98 5.81 -8.58
N ARG A 116 8.17 5.76 -9.64
CA ARG A 116 7.68 4.50 -10.21
C ARG A 116 8.89 3.79 -10.80
N TYR A 117 9.41 2.77 -10.10
CA TYR A 117 10.31 1.81 -10.75
C TYR A 117 9.49 1.11 -11.83
N GLN A 118 9.85 1.39 -13.08
CA GLN A 118 9.57 0.49 -14.20
C GLN A 118 10.42 -0.77 -14.04
#